data_AF-A0A5X6ETX4-F1
#
_entry.id   AF-A0A5X6ETX4-F1
#
_cell.length_a   1.000
_cell.length_b   1.000
_cell.length_c   1.000
_cell.angle_alpha   90.00
_cell.angle_beta   90.00
_cell.angle_gamma   90.00
#
_symmetry.space_group_name_H-M   'P 1'
#
loop_
_entity.id
_entity.type
_entity.pdbx_description
1 polymer ?
#
loop_
_entity_poly.entity_id
_entity_poly.type
_entity_poly.pdbx_seq_one_letter_code
_entity_poly.pdbx_strand_id
1 'polypeptide(L)'
;FIPECVRQYNGEPLYILVAHWCLLQQNWVQRSQISEAFHITARRASYLMSYLRNKASRVVCVCRSQTLSNKAQRYEIFVVRVLENPEPARRERTVTPPVSRRRVGNGDRAQANELWNRLCSNRNAGKILKKEDDDDGV
;
A
#
# COMPACT_ATOMS: atom_id res chain seq x y z
N PHE A 1 5.05 13.76 -18.34
CA PHE A 1 6.19 14.68 -18.49
C PHE A 1 7.23 14.32 -17.43
N ILE A 2 8.52 14.55 -17.68
CA ILE A 2 9.59 14.27 -16.71
C ILE A 2 10.33 15.59 -16.43
N PRO A 3 10.35 16.06 -15.17
CA PRO A 3 11.10 17.26 -14.79
C PRO A 3 12.60 17.15 -15.09
N GLU A 4 13.22 18.26 -15.46
CA GLU A 4 14.66 18.30 -15.82
C GLU A 4 15.55 17.73 -14.70
N CYS A 5 15.23 18.06 -13.45
CA CYS A 5 16.01 17.65 -12.29
C CYS A 5 16.05 16.13 -12.03
N VAL A 6 15.19 15.35 -12.69
CA VAL A 6 15.18 13.88 -12.59
C VAL A 6 15.38 13.19 -13.94
N ARG A 7 15.72 13.96 -14.98
CA ARG A 7 15.88 13.45 -16.35
C ARG A 7 17.02 12.43 -16.48
N GLN A 8 18.03 12.52 -15.62
CA GLN A 8 19.12 11.54 -15.55
C GLN A 8 18.66 10.11 -15.23
N TYR A 9 17.47 9.96 -14.64
CA TYR A 9 16.90 8.67 -14.26
C TYR A 9 15.88 8.13 -15.28
N ASN A 10 15.82 8.65 -16.51
CA ASN A 10 14.77 8.36 -17.50
C ASN A 10 14.55 6.87 -17.84
N GLY A 11 15.50 5.98 -17.53
CA GLY A 11 15.35 4.53 -17.69
C GLY A 11 14.62 3.82 -16.55
N GLU A 12 14.38 4.50 -15.43
CA GLU A 12 13.75 3.93 -14.24
C GLU A 12 12.21 4.03 -14.32
N PRO A 13 11.47 3.15 -13.61
CA PRO A 13 10.02 3.21 -13.61
C PRO A 13 9.55 4.51 -12.95
N LEU A 14 8.38 5.00 -13.38
CA LEU A 14 7.84 6.30 -12.98
C LEU A 14 7.82 6.55 -11.46
N TYR A 15 7.57 5.52 -10.64
CA TYR A 15 7.56 5.70 -9.17
C TYR A 15 8.95 6.02 -8.60
N ILE A 16 10.03 5.54 -9.23
CA ILE A 16 11.42 5.86 -8.85
C ILE A 16 11.75 7.29 -9.27
N LEU A 17 11.33 7.72 -10.47
CA LEU A 17 11.46 9.12 -10.90
C LEU A 17 10.78 10.07 -9.89
N VAL A 18 9.56 9.75 -9.49
CA VAL A 18 8.83 10.52 -8.47
C VAL A 18 9.56 10.49 -7.13
N ALA A 19 10.11 9.34 -6.72
CA ALA A 19 10.86 9.25 -5.47
C ALA A 19 12.12 10.12 -5.46
N HIS A 20 12.91 10.12 -6.54
CA HIS A 20 14.06 11.01 -6.70
C HIS A 20 13.62 12.48 -6.69
N TRP A 21 12.53 12.80 -7.37
CA TRP A 21 12.02 14.17 -7.37
C TRP A 21 11.60 14.62 -5.97
N CYS A 22 10.89 13.77 -5.22
CA CYS A 22 10.53 14.05 -3.82
C CYS A 22 11.77 14.20 -2.93
N LEU A 23 12.82 13.40 -3.16
CA LEU A 23 14.08 13.50 -2.43
C LEU A 23 14.75 14.87 -2.65
N LEU A 24 14.70 15.41 -3.87
CA LEU A 24 15.23 16.75 -4.17
C LEU A 24 14.46 17.88 -3.48
N GLN A 25 13.17 17.68 -3.18
CA GLN A 25 12.37 18.70 -2.48
C GLN A 25 12.77 18.87 -1.01
N GLN A 26 13.36 17.85 -0.38
CA GLN A 26 13.74 17.82 1.05
C GLN A 26 12.59 18.28 1.98
N ASN A 27 11.34 18.03 1.58
CA ASN A 27 10.15 18.48 2.29
C ASN A 27 8.99 17.49 2.13
N TRP A 28 7.93 17.69 2.89
CA TRP A 28 6.68 16.95 2.77
C TRP A 28 5.99 17.29 1.45
N VAL A 29 5.72 16.26 0.66
CA VAL A 29 5.13 16.38 -0.68
C VAL A 29 3.69 15.87 -0.67
N GLN A 30 2.80 16.66 -1.27
CA GLN A 30 1.39 16.34 -1.50
C GLN A 30 1.15 15.77 -2.90
N ARG A 31 -0.01 15.10 -3.07
CA ARG A 31 -0.43 14.57 -4.37
C ARG A 31 -0.51 15.62 -5.49
N SER A 32 -0.86 16.87 -5.15
CA SER A 32 -1.02 17.98 -6.10
C SER A 32 0.32 18.38 -6.69
N GLN A 33 1.36 18.50 -5.86
CA GLN A 33 2.70 18.84 -6.29
C GLN A 33 3.26 17.78 -7.25
N ILE A 34 3.02 16.49 -6.98
CA ILE A 34 3.42 15.40 -7.89
C ILE A 34 2.63 15.45 -9.20
N SER A 35 1.32 15.71 -9.11
CA SER A 35 0.42 15.83 -10.26
C SER A 35 0.88 16.94 -11.21
N GLU A 36 1.22 18.09 -10.65
CA GLU A 36 1.72 19.26 -11.35
C GLU A 36 3.10 19.02 -11.95
N ALA A 37 4.07 18.58 -11.15
CA ALA A 37 5.45 18.39 -11.62
C ALA A 37 5.57 17.34 -12.75
N PHE A 38 4.82 16.25 -12.69
CA PHE A 38 4.90 15.17 -13.69
C PHE A 38 3.84 15.28 -14.80
N HIS A 39 2.97 16.29 -14.74
CA HIS A 39 1.81 16.47 -15.61
C HIS A 39 0.98 15.17 -15.68
N ILE A 40 0.66 14.64 -14.51
CA ILE A 40 -0.20 13.45 -14.36
C ILE A 40 -1.46 13.81 -13.62
N THR A 41 -2.49 12.96 -13.68
CA THR A 41 -3.72 13.18 -12.92
C THR A 41 -3.48 13.01 -11.41
N ALA A 42 -4.23 13.76 -10.59
CA ALA A 42 -4.17 13.64 -9.14
C ALA A 42 -4.48 12.22 -8.65
N ARG A 43 -5.33 11.48 -9.36
CA ARG A 43 -5.62 10.06 -9.10
C ARG A 43 -4.37 9.20 -9.28
N ARG A 44 -3.64 9.40 -10.38
CA ARG A 44 -2.39 8.66 -10.66
C ARG A 44 -1.30 9.02 -9.64
N ALA A 45 -1.17 10.29 -9.26
CA ALA A 45 -0.27 10.71 -8.19
C ALA A 45 -0.60 10.03 -6.85
N SER A 46 -1.88 9.96 -6.49
CA SER A 46 -2.32 9.27 -5.27
C SER A 46 -1.98 7.78 -5.26
N TYR A 47 -2.10 7.13 -6.43
CA TYR A 47 -1.68 5.73 -6.59
C TYR A 47 -0.17 5.58 -6.42
N LEU A 48 0.64 6.48 -6.99
CA LEU A 48 2.10 6.47 -6.84
C LEU A 48 2.50 6.66 -5.37
N MET A 49 1.89 7.60 -4.65
CA MET A 49 2.15 7.77 -3.20
C MET A 49 1.82 6.50 -2.41
N SER A 50 0.69 5.85 -2.71
CA SER A 50 0.31 4.58 -2.07
C SER A 50 1.27 3.45 -2.42
N TYR A 51 1.77 3.42 -3.64
CA TYR A 51 2.75 2.43 -4.09
C TYR A 51 4.10 2.61 -3.40
N LEU A 52 4.57 3.86 -3.29
CA LEU A 52 5.80 4.21 -2.58
C LEU A 52 5.75 3.76 -1.12
N ARG A 53 4.61 3.97 -0.45
CA ARG A 53 4.41 3.53 0.94
C ARG A 53 4.44 2.01 1.10
N ASN A 54 3.78 1.27 0.22
CA ASN A 54 3.45 -0.14 0.48
C ASN A 54 4.34 -1.15 -0.27
N LYS A 55 4.91 -0.78 -1.42
CA LYS A 55 5.52 -1.73 -2.36
C LYS A 55 6.91 -1.36 -2.85
N ALA A 56 7.39 -0.15 -2.57
CA ALA A 56 8.68 0.29 -3.05
C ALA A 56 9.80 -0.13 -2.07
N SER A 57 10.29 -1.37 -2.20
CA SER A 57 11.47 -1.83 -1.44
C SER A 57 12.71 -0.95 -1.67
N ARG A 58 12.79 -0.31 -2.83
CA ARG A 58 13.84 0.63 -3.22
C ARG A 58 13.70 2.02 -2.60
N VAL A 59 12.58 2.38 -1.98
CA VAL A 59 12.34 3.75 -1.50
C VAL A 59 12.09 3.74 0.00
N VAL A 60 12.94 4.45 0.73
CA VAL A 60 12.72 4.69 2.16
C VAL A 60 11.98 6.01 2.28
N CYS A 61 10.72 5.94 2.72
CA CYS A 61 9.87 7.10 2.89
C CYS A 61 9.12 7.06 4.22
N VAL A 62 8.74 8.24 4.69
CA VAL A 62 7.84 8.46 5.82
C VAL A 62 6.54 9.03 5.25
N CYS A 63 5.41 8.57 5.76
CA CYS A 63 4.10 9.09 5.39
C CYS A 63 3.40 9.63 6.63
N ARG A 64 2.70 10.77 6.47
CA ARG A 64 1.80 11.29 7.50
C ARG A 64 0.43 11.58 6.90
N SER A 65 -0.59 11.46 7.75
CA SER A 65 -1.93 11.96 7.46
C SER A 65 -2.18 13.15 8.36
N GLN A 66 -2.40 14.32 7.77
CA GLN A 66 -2.76 15.53 8.50
C GLN A 66 -4.26 15.75 8.37
N THR A 67 -4.94 15.88 9.51
CA THR A 67 -6.35 16.27 9.53
C THR A 67 -6.41 17.79 9.51
N LEU A 68 -7.03 18.36 8.48
CA LEU A 68 -7.24 19.80 8.37
C LEU A 68 -8.41 20.25 9.24
N SER A 69 -8.53 21.56 9.45
CA SER A 69 -9.63 22.20 10.18
C SER A 69 -11.01 21.84 9.63
N ASN A 70 -11.11 21.57 8.32
CA ASN A 70 -12.33 21.13 7.65
C ASN A 70 -12.61 19.62 7.77
N LYS A 71 -11.95 18.91 8.69
CA LYS A 71 -12.02 17.44 8.88
C LYS A 71 -11.55 16.62 7.67
N ALA A 72 -11.02 17.24 6.62
CA ALA A 72 -10.44 16.52 5.49
C ALA A 72 -9.04 16.01 5.85
N GLN A 73 -8.73 14.78 5.45
CA GLN A 73 -7.38 14.23 5.59
C GLN A 73 -6.53 14.55 4.36
N ARG A 74 -5.32 15.07 4.60
CA ARG A 74 -4.28 15.22 3.57
C ARG A 74 -3.15 14.25 3.83
N TYR A 75 -2.83 13.49 2.79
CA TYR A 75 -1.70 12.58 2.80
C TYR A 75 -0.46 13.28 2.25
N GLU A 76 0.62 13.16 3.00
CA GLU A 76 1.92 13.70 2.64
C GLU A 76 2.99 12.62 2.75
N ILE A 77 3.97 12.71 1.86
CA ILE A 77 5.10 11.79 1.81
C ILE A 77 6.41 12.58 1.92
N PHE A 78 7.34 12.04 2.70
CA PHE A 78 8.71 12.51 2.78
C PHE A 78 9.63 11.36 2.36
N VAL A 79 10.43 11.55 1.31
CA VAL A 79 11.37 10.52 0.85
C VAL A 79 12.72 10.79 1.50
N VAL A 80 13.21 9.83 2.28
CA VAL A 80 14.48 9.93 3.01
C VAL A 80 15.65 9.54 2.11
N ARG A 81 15.50 8.44 1.36
CA ARG A 81 16.49 7.98 0.39
C ARG A 81 15.88 7.03 -0.63
N VAL A 82 16.47 6.99 -1.81
CA VAL A 82 16.19 6.01 -2.87
C VAL A 82 17.40 5.10 -2.98
N LEU A 83 17.18 3.80 -2.84
CA LEU A 83 18.19 2.77 -2.99
C LEU A 83 18.38 2.46 -4.48
N GLU A 84 19.64 2.24 -4.87
CA GLU A 84 19.97 1.75 -6.19
C GLU A 84 19.28 0.41 -6.44
N ASN A 85 18.98 0.15 -7.72
CA ASN A 85 18.47 -1.14 -8.08
C ASN A 85 19.56 -2.17 -7.72
N PRO A 86 19.31 -3.15 -6.83
CA PRO A 86 20.24 -4.25 -6.75
C PRO A 86 20.31 -4.83 -8.16
N GLU A 87 21.51 -4.83 -8.76
CA GLU A 87 21.83 -5.62 -9.95
C GLU A 87 21.06 -6.93 -9.78
N PRO A 88 20.22 -7.34 -10.76
CA PRO A 88 19.48 -8.58 -10.61
C PRO A 88 20.54 -9.65 -10.51
N ALA A 89 20.91 -10.05 -9.28
CA ALA A 89 21.84 -11.12 -8.99
C ALA A 89 21.35 -12.22 -9.89
N ARG A 90 22.12 -12.48 -10.95
CA ARG A 90 21.71 -13.28 -12.11
C ARG A 90 21.07 -14.48 -11.47
N ARG A 91 19.73 -14.53 -11.48
CA ARG A 91 19.03 -15.68 -10.92
C ARG A 91 19.40 -16.72 -11.93
N GLU A 92 20.48 -17.44 -11.66
CA GLU A 92 20.70 -18.74 -12.24
C GLU A 92 19.31 -19.37 -12.15
N ARG A 93 18.72 -19.57 -13.32
CA ARG A 93 17.46 -20.26 -13.42
C ARG A 93 17.78 -21.66 -12.92
N THR A 94 17.80 -21.87 -11.60
CA THR A 94 17.38 -23.14 -11.06
C THR A 94 16.00 -23.32 -11.63
N VAL A 95 15.92 -24.18 -12.63
CA VAL A 95 14.68 -24.62 -13.26
C VAL A 95 13.89 -25.30 -12.15
N THR A 96 13.26 -24.51 -11.28
CA THR A 96 12.26 -25.02 -10.37
C THR A 96 11.11 -25.44 -11.27
N PRO A 97 10.65 -26.69 -11.18
CA PRO A 97 9.56 -27.18 -12.01
C PRO A 97 8.37 -26.23 -11.87
N PRO A 98 7.56 -26.04 -12.93
CA PRO A 98 6.44 -25.12 -12.88
C PRO A 98 5.53 -25.54 -11.73
N VAL A 99 5.50 -24.74 -10.68
CA VAL A 99 4.53 -24.90 -9.60
C VAL A 99 3.18 -24.70 -10.27
N SER A 100 2.47 -25.82 -10.47
CA SER A 100 1.10 -25.81 -10.96
C SER A 100 0.29 -24.90 -10.03
N ARG A 101 -0.11 -23.73 -10.54
CA ARG A 101 -1.06 -22.81 -9.89
C ARG A 101 -2.47 -23.42 -9.78
N ARG A 102 -2.63 -24.72 -10.12
CA ARG A 102 -3.89 -25.47 -10.08
C ARG A 102 -3.88 -26.61 -9.06
N ARG A 103 -2.98 -26.63 -8.07
CA ARG A 103 -3.32 -27.31 -6.82
C ARG A 103 -4.03 -26.30 -5.93
N VAL A 104 -5.35 -26.22 -6.10
CA VAL A 104 -6.21 -25.99 -4.95
C VAL A 104 -5.92 -27.19 -4.05
N GLY A 105 -5.06 -26.99 -3.04
CA GLY A 105 -4.87 -28.00 -2.01
C GLY A 105 -6.24 -28.39 -1.49
N ASN A 106 -6.41 -29.66 -1.14
CA ASN A 106 -7.60 -30.19 -0.51
C ASN A 106 -7.79 -29.53 0.87
N GLY A 107 -8.09 -28.24 0.88
CA GLY A 107 -8.49 -27.49 2.06
C GLY A 107 -9.85 -28.02 2.41
N ASP A 108 -9.92 -28.74 3.51
CA ASP A 108 -11.14 -29.36 3.97
C ASP A 108 -12.22 -28.28 4.12
N ARG A 109 -13.19 -28.31 3.21
CA ARG A 109 -14.26 -27.32 3.15
C ARG A 109 -15.11 -27.37 4.43
N ALA A 110 -15.12 -28.51 5.13
CA ALA A 110 -15.76 -28.64 6.43
C ALA A 110 -15.02 -27.80 7.49
N GLN A 111 -13.69 -27.90 7.56
CA GLN A 111 -12.90 -27.14 8.52
C GLN A 111 -13.00 -25.62 8.28
N ALA A 112 -12.98 -25.19 7.01
CA ALA A 112 -13.15 -23.78 6.66
C ALA A 112 -14.55 -23.25 7.04
N ASN A 113 -15.60 -24.04 6.79
CA ASN A 113 -16.96 -23.68 7.16
C ASN A 113 -17.15 -23.68 8.69
N GLU A 114 -16.54 -24.61 9.42
CA GLU A 114 -16.63 -24.67 10.88
C GLU A 114 -15.95 -23.46 11.54
N LEU A 115 -14.76 -23.08 11.06
CA LEU A 115 -14.08 -21.85 11.47
C LEU A 115 -14.94 -20.62 11.19
N TRP A 116 -15.53 -20.54 10.01
CA TRP A 116 -16.41 -19.43 9.63
C TRP A 116 -17.65 -19.36 10.53
N ASN A 117 -18.29 -20.49 10.79
CA ASN A 117 -19.47 -20.59 11.66
C ASN A 117 -19.12 -20.20 13.10
N ARG A 118 -17.98 -20.65 13.64
CA ARG A 118 -17.50 -20.23 14.97
C ARG A 118 -17.30 -18.72 15.06
N LEU A 119 -16.68 -18.11 14.03
CA LEU A 119 -16.47 -16.66 14.00
C LEU A 119 -17.78 -15.88 13.90
N CYS A 120 -18.74 -16.36 13.11
CA CYS A 120 -20.07 -15.76 13.02
C CYS A 120 -20.86 -15.89 14.34
N SER A 121 -20.81 -17.06 15.00
CA SER A 121 -21.44 -17.27 16.29
C SER A 121 -20.83 -16.39 17.39
N ASN A 122 -19.49 -16.23 17.42
CA ASN A 122 -18.84 -15.34 18.38
C ASN A 122 -19.18 -13.86 18.16
N ARG A 123 -19.45 -13.43 16.92
CA ARG A 123 -19.98 -12.08 16.66
C ARG A 123 -21.43 -11.90 17.10
N ASN A 124 -22.19 -12.99 17.20
CA ASN A 124 -23.55 -12.99 17.73
C ASN A 124 -23.57 -13.15 19.26
N ALA A 125 -22.53 -13.69 19.90
CA ALA A 125 -22.41 -13.76 21.36
C ALA A 125 -22.47 -12.37 22.01
N GLY A 126 -21.84 -11.36 21.39
CA GLY A 126 -21.96 -9.96 21.83
C GLY A 126 -23.34 -9.33 21.62
N LYS A 127 -24.24 -9.95 20.83
CA LYS A 127 -25.64 -9.53 20.68
C LYS A 127 -26.58 -10.26 21.65
N ILE A 128 -26.22 -11.47 22.08
CA ILE A 128 -26.99 -12.26 23.06
C ILE A 128 -26.79 -11.67 24.46
N LEU A 129 -25.55 -11.36 24.84
CA LEU A 129 -25.26 -10.67 26.11
C LEU A 129 -25.95 -9.29 26.22
N LYS A 130 -26.16 -8.62 25.08
CA LYS A 130 -26.84 -7.31 25.07
C LYS A 130 -28.37 -7.40 25.14
N LYS A 131 -28.94 -8.60 25.01
CA LYS A 131 -30.39 -8.82 25.03
C LYS A 131 -30.88 -9.32 26.40
N GLU A 132 -29.97 -9.85 27.22
CA GLU A 132 -30.25 -10.25 28.60
C GLU A 132 -30.32 -9.04 29.55
N ASP A 133 -29.56 -7.96 29.28
CA ASP A 133 -29.59 -6.74 30.11
C ASP A 133 -30.88 -5.89 29.94
N ASP A 134 -31.69 -6.12 28.90
CA ASP A 134 -32.91 -5.34 28.60
C ASP A 134 -34.21 -6.03 29.09
N ASP A 135 -34.18 -7.26 29.62
CA ASP A 135 -35.37 -8.04 30.02
C ASP A 135 -35.52 -8.23 31.55
N ASP A 136 -34.66 -7.60 32.36
CA ASP A 136 -34.71 -7.62 33.84
C ASP A 136 -35.12 -6.25 34.45
N GLY A 137 -35.97 -5.50 33.76
CA GLY A 137 -36.51 -4.21 34.22
C GLY A 137 -38.02 -4.24 34.45
N VAL A 138 -38.45 -4.83 35.57
CA VAL A 138 -39.79 -4.64 36.18
C VAL A 138 -39.88 -3.27 36.83
#